data_AF-A0A0V0TF14-F1
#
_entry.id   AF-A0A0V0TF14-F1
#
_cell.length_a   1.000
_cell.length_b   1.000
_cell.length_c   1.000
_cell.angle_alpha   90.00
_cell.angle_beta   90.00
_cell.angle_gamma   90.00
#
_symmetry.space_group_name_H-M   'P 1'
#
loop_
_entity.id
_entity.type
_entity.pdbx_description
1 polymer ?
#
loop_
_entity_poly.entity_id
_entity_poly.type
_entity_poly.pdbx_seq_one_letter_code
_entity_poly.pdbx_strand_id
1 'polypeptide(L)'
;MSVVQAMAYGENGKKWSVNCLLDSASEKLLIRTDVADELVLSGTPSAVSVRGVHVLSAGVGDSPQVRFQLGQAHEETAVCTKLELTALCIPSICDDLI
;
A
#
# COMPACT_ATOMS: atom_id res chain seq x y z
N MET A 1 -4.11 5.91 15.81
CA MET A 1 -3.67 5.76 14.41
C MET A 1 -2.94 7.02 14.00
N SER A 2 -1.70 6.89 13.55
CA SER A 2 -0.89 8.02 13.07
C SER A 2 -0.77 7.95 11.55
N VAL A 3 -0.83 9.10 10.89
CA VAL A 3 -0.62 9.21 9.44
C VAL A 3 0.73 9.88 9.19
N VAL A 4 1.54 9.27 8.33
CA VAL A 4 2.85 9.79 7.95
C VAL A 4 2.88 9.97 6.43
N GLN A 5 3.36 11.11 5.97
CA GLN A 5 3.59 11.31 4.53
C GLN A 5 4.89 10.63 4.12
N ALA A 6 4.86 9.92 3.00
CA ALA A 6 6.02 9.23 2.44
C ALA A 6 6.04 9.34 0.92
N MET A 7 7.14 8.92 0.32
CA MET A 7 7.27 8.75 -1.13
C MET A 7 7.31 7.27 -1.45
N ALA A 8 6.37 6.79 -2.25
CA ALA A 8 6.38 5.43 -2.79
C ALA A 8 7.06 5.44 -4.16
N TYR A 9 7.80 4.38 -4.48
CA TYR A 9 8.54 4.23 -5.73
C TYR A 9 8.22 2.89 -6.38
N GLY A 10 7.92 2.94 -7.68
CA GLY A 10 7.82 1.76 -8.54
C GLY A 10 9.17 1.37 -9.12
N GLU A 11 9.29 0.12 -9.58
CA GLU A 11 10.52 -0.41 -10.21
C GLU A 11 10.87 0.34 -11.51
N ASN A 12 9.88 0.97 -12.14
CA ASN A 12 10.01 1.81 -13.33
C ASN A 12 10.57 3.24 -13.04
N GLY A 13 10.89 3.56 -11.79
CA GLY A 13 11.36 4.88 -11.37
C GLY A 13 10.24 5.92 -11.17
N LYS A 14 8.97 5.57 -11.39
CA LYS A 14 7.84 6.41 -10.99
C LYS A 14 7.82 6.57 -9.47
N LYS A 15 7.37 7.74 -9.02
CA LYS A 15 7.24 8.06 -7.61
C LYS A 15 5.91 8.75 -7.33
N TRP A 16 5.33 8.49 -6.17
CA TRP A 16 4.06 9.07 -5.76
C TRP A 16 4.07 9.43 -4.27
N SER A 17 3.59 10.63 -3.94
CA SER A 17 3.44 11.04 -2.54
C SER A 17 2.22 10.35 -1.96
N VAL A 18 2.42 9.59 -0.88
CA VAL A 18 1.37 8.80 -0.23
C VAL A 18 1.24 9.20 1.23
N ASN A 19 0.02 9.06 1.75
CA ASN A 19 -0.24 9.08 3.18
C ASN A 19 -0.26 7.63 3.67
N CYS A 20 0.60 7.32 4.65
CA CYS A 20 0.72 6.00 5.25
C CYS A 20 0.03 5.99 6.61
N LEU A 21 -0.94 5.09 6.78
CA LEU A 21 -1.52 4.78 8.08
C LEU A 21 -0.61 3.78 8.81
N LEU A 22 -0.06 4.17 9.95
CA LEU A 22 0.70 3.25 10.80
C LEU A 22 -0.27 2.48 11.70
N ASP A 23 -0.56 1.26 11.29
CA ASP A 23 -1.44 0.34 11.99
C ASP A 23 -0.70 -0.94 12.41
N SER A 24 -0.32 -1.02 13.68
CA SER A 24 0.35 -2.19 14.25
C SER A 24 -0.59 -3.38 14.44
N ALA A 25 -1.91 -3.20 14.32
CA ALA A 25 -2.88 -4.30 14.40
C ALA A 25 -3.05 -5.03 13.07
N SER A 26 -2.56 -4.45 11.96
CA SER A 26 -2.61 -5.08 10.64
C SER A 26 -1.55 -6.17 10.50
N GLU A 27 -1.97 -7.37 10.06
CA GLU A 27 -1.07 -8.51 9.82
C GLU A 27 -0.22 -8.35 8.54
N LYS A 28 -0.71 -7.55 7.59
CA LYS A 28 -0.07 -7.31 6.29
C LYS A 28 -0.08 -5.84 5.96
N LEU A 29 0.89 -5.42 5.15
CA LEU A 29 0.86 -4.12 4.51
C LEU A 29 -0.21 -4.12 3.42
N LEU A 30 -0.92 -3.00 3.33
CA LEU A 30 -1.95 -2.76 2.35
C LEU A 30 -1.56 -1.57 1.50
N ILE A 31 -1.82 -1.65 0.21
CA ILE A 31 -1.69 -0.54 -0.73
C ILE A 31 -2.98 -0.42 -1.52
N ARG A 32 -3.44 0.81 -1.75
CA ARG A 32 -4.62 1.04 -2.57
C ARG A 32 -4.33 0.74 -4.04
N THR A 33 -5.32 0.21 -4.75
CA THR A 33 -5.21 -0.11 -6.17
C THR A 33 -4.83 1.10 -7.02
N ASP A 34 -5.41 2.27 -6.77
CA ASP A 34 -5.08 3.48 -7.54
C ASP A 34 -3.62 3.92 -7.38
N VAL A 35 -3.05 3.77 -6.18
CA VAL A 35 -1.62 4.02 -5.94
C VAL A 35 -0.75 2.98 -6.64
N ALA A 36 -1.15 1.71 -6.60
CA ALA A 36 -0.43 0.63 -7.27
C ALA A 36 -0.43 0.80 -8.80
N ASP A 37 -1.58 1.18 -9.37
CA ASP A 37 -1.73 1.43 -10.81
C ASP A 37 -0.88 2.62 -11.26
N GLU A 38 -0.87 3.71 -10.51
CA GLU A 38 -0.07 4.88 -10.84
C GLU A 38 1.42 4.56 -10.82
N LEU A 39 1.89 3.80 -9.83
CA LEU A 39 3.26 3.31 -9.76
C LEU A 39 3.56 2.18 -10.76
N VAL A 40 2.53 1.66 -11.45
CA VAL A 40 2.60 0.51 -12.38
C VAL A 40 3.19 -0.72 -11.69
N LEU A 41 2.73 -1.00 -10.47
CA LEU A 41 3.16 -2.17 -9.73
C LEU A 41 2.51 -3.41 -10.30
N SER A 42 3.28 -4.49 -10.40
CA SER A 42 2.77 -5.79 -10.83
C SER A 42 2.95 -6.82 -9.72
N GLY A 43 2.03 -7.78 -9.68
CA GLY A 43 2.02 -8.84 -8.69
C GLY A 43 1.16 -9.99 -9.19
N THR A 44 1.47 -11.21 -8.73
CA THR A 44 0.63 -12.37 -9.05
C THR A 44 -0.68 -12.24 -8.28
N PRO A 45 -1.84 -12.26 -8.97
CA PRO A 45 -3.11 -12.22 -8.28
C PRO A 45 -3.32 -13.48 -7.43
N SER A 46 -3.89 -13.30 -6.26
CA SER A 46 -4.22 -14.40 -5.36
C SER A 46 -5.58 -14.14 -4.72
N ALA A 47 -6.34 -15.20 -4.51
CA ALA A 47 -7.58 -15.12 -3.76
C ALA A 47 -7.26 -14.89 -2.27
N VAL A 48 -7.68 -13.74 -1.73
CA VAL A 48 -7.41 -13.36 -0.34
C VAL A 48 -8.71 -12.92 0.33
N SER A 49 -8.98 -13.45 1.52
CA SER A 49 -10.03 -12.93 2.40
C SER A 49 -9.43 -11.88 3.34
N VAL A 50 -10.03 -10.69 3.41
CA VAL A 50 -9.64 -9.65 4.37
C VAL A 50 -10.68 -9.61 5.49
N ARG A 51 -10.23 -9.66 6.75
CA ARG A 51 -11.08 -9.52 7.93
C ARG A 51 -10.91 -8.13 8.53
N GLY A 52 -11.98 -7.35 8.51
CA GLY A 52 -12.03 -6.04 9.14
C GLY A 52 -12.59 -6.05 10.56
N VAL A 53 -12.77 -4.85 11.12
CA VAL A 53 -13.49 -4.66 12.39
C VAL A 53 -14.93 -5.17 12.23
N HIS A 54 -15.48 -5.78 13.29
CA HIS A 54 -16.81 -6.42 13.31
C HIS A 54 -16.96 -7.70 12.47
N VAL A 55 -15.87 -8.39 12.12
CA VAL A 55 -15.91 -9.70 11.42
C VAL A 55 -16.57 -9.61 10.04
N LEU A 56 -16.53 -8.43 9.41
CA LEU A 56 -16.85 -8.30 8.00
C LEU A 56 -15.68 -8.92 7.22
N SER A 57 -15.90 -10.14 6.70
CA SER A 57 -15.00 -10.80 5.77
C SER A 57 -15.42 -10.43 4.36
N ALA A 58 -14.70 -9.52 3.72
CA ALA A 58 -14.85 -9.28 2.31
C ALA A 58 -13.97 -10.27 1.55
N GLY A 59 -14.57 -11.04 0.65
CA GLY A 59 -13.81 -11.66 -0.42
C GLY A 59 -13.31 -10.54 -1.31
N VAL A 60 -12.05 -10.15 -1.15
CA VAL A 60 -11.43 -9.31 -2.16
C VAL A 60 -11.14 -10.28 -3.30
N GLY A 61 -11.62 -9.96 -4.51
CA GLY A 61 -11.26 -10.73 -5.71
C GLY A 61 -9.75 -10.81 -5.88
N ASP A 62 -9.28 -11.44 -6.95
CA ASP A 62 -7.85 -11.60 -7.29
C ASP A 62 -7.00 -10.35 -6.94
N SER A 63 -6.38 -10.37 -5.76
CA SER A 63 -5.68 -9.23 -5.16
C SER A 63 -4.19 -9.47 -5.30
N PRO A 64 -3.49 -8.70 -6.15
CA PRO A 64 -2.07 -8.95 -6.36
C PRO A 64 -1.28 -8.56 -5.12
N GLN A 65 -0.31 -9.41 -4.77
CA GLN A 65 0.74 -9.05 -3.84
C GLN A 65 1.84 -8.30 -4.62
N VAL A 66 2.02 -7.02 -4.32
CA VAL A 66 2.91 -6.13 -5.06
C VAL A 66 4.13 -5.74 -4.24
N ARG A 67 5.25 -5.51 -4.91
CA ARG A 67 6.50 -5.01 -4.32
C ARG A 67 6.75 -3.57 -4.73
N PHE A 68 7.19 -2.75 -3.79
CA PHE A 68 7.53 -1.35 -4.03
C PHE A 68 8.52 -0.86 -2.97
N GLN A 69 9.08 0.32 -3.18
CA GLN A 69 9.97 0.95 -2.22
C GLN A 69 9.29 2.15 -1.57
N LEU A 70 9.52 2.36 -0.27
CA LEU A 70 9.03 3.51 0.49
C LEU A 70 10.21 4.32 1.03
N GLY A 71 10.19 5.63 0.81
CA GLY A 71 11.18 6.59 1.30
C GLY A 71 10.54 7.82 1.94
N GLN A 72 11.36 8.76 2.40
CA GLN A 72 10.87 10.00 3.00
C GLN A 72 10.18 10.89 1.95
N ALA A 73 9.15 11.64 2.37
CA ALA A 73 8.39 12.50 1.47
C ALA A 73 9.19 13.69 0.93
N HIS A 74 10.14 14.21 1.72
CA HIS A 74 10.92 15.40 1.39
C HIS A 74 12.40 15.02 1.21
N GLU A 75 12.78 14.68 -0.01
CA GLU A 75 14.19 14.43 -0.34
C GLU A 75 14.68 15.38 -1.42
N GLU A 76 15.66 16.21 -1.06
CA GLU A 76 16.40 17.06 -1.99
C GLU A 76 17.86 16.64 -2.13
N THR A 77 18.51 16.04 -1.12
CA THR A 77 19.89 15.54 -1.23
C THR A 77 20.25 14.49 -0.16
N ALA A 78 21.15 13.57 -0.55
CA ALA A 78 21.91 12.59 0.25
C ALA A 78 21.21 11.30 0.74
N VAL A 79 21.65 10.17 0.15
CA VAL A 79 21.44 8.76 0.54
C VAL A 79 20.03 8.44 1.06
N CYS A 80 19.12 8.27 0.10
CA CYS A 80 17.77 7.80 0.32
C CYS A 80 17.78 6.37 0.89
N THR A 81 17.51 6.21 2.19
CA THR A 81 17.17 4.89 2.74
C THR A 81 15.76 4.55 2.31
N LYS A 82 15.65 3.80 1.21
CA LYS A 82 14.39 3.20 0.76
C LYS A 82 14.19 1.86 1.43
N LEU A 83 13.00 1.66 1.99
CA LEU A 83 12.58 0.37 2.50
C LEU A 83 11.83 -0.38 1.40
N GLU A 84 12.30 -1.57 1.03
CA GLU A 84 11.54 -2.44 0.15
C GLU A 84 10.41 -3.12 0.92
N LEU A 85 9.19 -3.01 0.39
CA LEU A 85 7.97 -3.48 1.01
C LEU A 85 7.19 -4.38 0.06
N THR A 86 6.46 -5.31 0.64
CA THR A 86 5.49 -6.15 -0.05
C THR A 86 4.11 -5.92 0.57
N ALA A 87 3.13 -5.49 -0.23
CA ALA A 87 1.78 -5.20 0.24
C ALA A 87 0.73 -5.94 -0.59
N LEU A 88 -0.42 -6.18 0.04
CA LEU A 88 -1.61 -6.62 -0.66
C LEU A 88 -2.28 -5.40 -1.30
N CYS A 89 -2.52 -5.48 -2.60
CA CYS A 89 -3.28 -4.48 -3.33
C CYS A 89 -4.78 -4.67 -3.05
N ILE A 90 -5.44 -3.62 -2.56
CA ILE A 90 -6.88 -3.62 -2.27
C ILE A 90 -7.54 -2.34 -2.80
N PRO A 91 -8.82 -2.38 -3.23
CA PRO A 91 -9.47 -1.23 -3.87
C PRO A 91 -9.64 -0.04 -2.92
N SER A 92 -10.06 -0.28 -1.69
CA SER A 92 -10.24 0.73 -0.64
C SER A 92 -9.86 0.16 0.73
N ILE A 93 -9.40 1.03 1.64
CA ILE A 93 -9.04 0.68 3.02
C ILE A 93 -10.18 1.03 4.00
N CYS A 94 -11.11 1.88 3.57
CA CYS A 94 -12.35 2.23 4.27
C CYS A 94 -13.45 2.39 3.22
N ASP A 95 -14.63 1.84 3.47
CA ASP A 95 -15.84 2.38 2.85
C ASP A 95 -16.16 3.71 3.55
N ASP A 96 -16.61 4.71 2.78
CA ASP A 96 -17.29 5.85 3.38
C ASP A 96 -18.48 5.27 4.14
N LEU A 97 -18.46 5.36 5.47
CA LEU A 97 -19.58 4.98 6.32
C LEU A 97 -20.72 5.96 6.00
N ILE A 98 -21.59 5.61 5.05
CA ILE A 98 -22.84 6.35 4.78
C ILE A 98 -23.85 6.04 5.88
#